data_AF-A0A6G1HPJ9-F1
#
_entry.id   AF-A0A6G1HPJ9-F1
#
_cell.length_a   1.000
_cell.length_b   1.000
_cell.length_c   1.000
_cell.angle_alpha   90.00
_cell.angle_beta   90.00
_cell.angle_gamma   90.00
#
_symmetry.space_group_name_H-M   'P 1'
#
loop_
_entity.id
_entity.type
_entity.pdbx_description
1 polymer ?
#
loop_
_entity_poly.entity_id
_entity_poly.type
_entity_poly.pdbx_seq_one_letter_code
_entity_poly.pdbx_strand_id
1 'polypeptide(L)'
;MGRELQKRKNRSSVPKVKRKPKRTNKILSNPIIRANWNPKETLTQNYRRLGLTSRLNHTTGGLQKTAASLPEPGAIQPEDADPLAINPRTATAVNTSEIRIERDPETGAILRVLDEKTDNPLNDPLNDLDDEYMIDSQALMFSNVPTRDGEETTETVRALEEKAASGVRKAPRKLSQRESEWVAKLVERHGDDYRAMTRDMKLNPFQNTEGELKRKVKKLMEQRAKSGTAEA
;
A
#
# COMPACT_ATOMS: atom_id res chain seq x y z
N MET A 1 -19.01 -40.54 31.97
CA MET A 1 -18.08 -41.60 32.45
C MET A 1 -18.57 -43.02 32.08
N GLY A 2 -19.37 -43.19 31.03
CA GLY A 2 -19.98 -44.50 30.70
C GLY A 2 -19.17 -45.39 29.76
N ARG A 3 -18.17 -44.86 29.06
CA ARG A 3 -17.48 -45.58 27.98
C ARG A 3 -16.51 -46.64 28.54
N GLU A 4 -16.74 -47.90 28.21
CA GLU A 4 -15.96 -49.05 28.72
C GLU A 4 -14.47 -48.95 28.39
N LEU A 5 -14.11 -48.44 27.21
CA LEU A 5 -12.73 -48.19 26.82
C LEU A 5 -12.01 -47.20 27.74
N GLN A 6 -12.71 -46.17 28.23
CA GLN A 6 -12.15 -45.23 29.20
C GLN A 6 -12.00 -45.87 30.58
N LYS A 7 -12.95 -46.72 30.99
CA LYS A 7 -12.87 -47.49 32.23
C LYS A 7 -11.70 -48.49 32.20
N ARG A 8 -11.51 -49.22 31.09
CA ARG A 8 -10.38 -50.13 30.88
C ARG A 8 -9.03 -49.39 30.93
N LYS A 9 -8.95 -48.23 30.27
CA LYS A 9 -7.75 -47.36 30.30
C LYS A 9 -7.46 -46.78 31.69
N ASN A 10 -8.48 -46.55 32.51
CA ASN A 10 -8.30 -46.07 33.88
C ASN A 10 -7.93 -47.21 34.85
N ARG A 11 -8.32 -48.46 34.55
CA ARG A 11 -7.99 -49.66 35.34
C ARG A 11 -6.63 -50.25 35.00
N SER A 12 -6.11 -50.02 33.79
CA SER A 12 -4.75 -50.45 33.42
C SER A 12 -3.69 -49.70 34.21
N SER A 13 -2.62 -50.39 34.63
CA SER A 13 -1.44 -49.82 35.30
C SER A 13 -0.54 -48.96 34.39
N VAL A 14 -0.92 -48.78 33.13
CA VAL A 14 -0.18 -48.00 32.13
C VAL A 14 -0.33 -46.50 32.38
N PRO A 15 0.76 -45.71 32.44
CA PRO A 15 0.68 -44.27 32.67
C PRO A 15 -0.09 -43.57 31.55
N LYS A 16 -1.01 -42.67 31.91
CA LYS A 16 -1.79 -41.89 30.94
C LYS A 16 -0.88 -40.92 30.18
N VAL A 17 -0.83 -41.03 28.85
CA VAL A 17 -0.19 -40.04 27.97
C VAL A 17 -0.85 -38.67 28.17
N LYS A 18 -0.13 -37.73 28.79
CA LYS A 18 -0.53 -36.33 28.95
C LYS A 18 0.24 -35.50 27.91
N ARG A 19 -0.44 -34.62 27.17
CA ARG A 19 0.21 -33.63 26.29
C ARG A 19 -0.04 -32.23 26.82
N LYS A 20 1.03 -31.46 27.07
CA LYS A 20 0.97 -30.00 27.19
C LYS A 20 2.25 -29.35 26.63
N PRO A 21 2.36 -29.10 25.33
CA PRO A 21 3.33 -28.14 24.82
C PRO A 21 2.63 -26.81 24.48
N LYS A 22 3.10 -25.72 25.08
CA LYS A 22 2.69 -24.33 24.82
C LYS A 22 3.96 -23.47 24.88
N ARG A 23 3.96 -22.22 24.43
CA ARG A 23 3.69 -21.70 23.09
C ARG A 23 5.05 -21.13 22.68
N THR A 24 5.64 -21.52 21.56
CA THR A 24 6.78 -20.78 21.01
C THR A 24 6.28 -20.01 19.80
N ASN A 25 5.89 -18.75 20.01
CA ASN A 25 5.59 -17.84 18.91
C ASN A 25 6.92 -17.43 18.26
N LYS A 26 7.59 -18.38 17.59
CA LYS A 26 8.79 -18.09 16.80
C LYS A 26 8.31 -17.60 15.45
N ILE A 27 8.81 -16.45 15.01
CA ILE A 27 8.63 -16.01 13.62
C ILE A 27 9.68 -16.73 12.77
N LEU A 28 9.24 -17.69 11.95
CA LEU A 28 10.15 -18.48 11.11
C LEU A 28 10.34 -17.92 9.69
N SER A 29 9.65 -16.85 9.27
CA SER A 29 9.71 -16.42 7.86
C SER A 29 10.94 -15.59 7.50
N ASN A 30 11.25 -14.54 8.27
CA ASN A 30 12.33 -13.59 7.93
C ASN A 30 13.51 -13.68 8.92
N PRO A 31 14.76 -13.87 8.44
CA PRO A 31 15.94 -13.89 9.32
C PRO A 31 16.16 -12.58 10.10
N ILE A 32 15.86 -11.42 9.52
CA ILE A 32 16.07 -10.10 10.14
C ILE A 32 15.16 -9.94 11.37
N ILE A 33 13.87 -10.26 11.21
CA ILE A 33 12.89 -10.21 12.31
C ILE A 33 13.21 -11.29 13.35
N ARG A 34 13.64 -12.48 12.91
CA ARG A 34 13.98 -13.58 13.81
C ARG A 34 15.14 -13.25 14.74
N ALA A 35 16.19 -12.60 14.23
CA ALA A 35 17.34 -12.17 15.02
C ALA A 35 16.92 -11.20 16.13
N ASN A 36 15.96 -10.33 15.82
CA ASN A 36 15.48 -9.29 16.72
C ASN A 36 14.20 -9.68 17.47
N TRP A 37 13.85 -10.96 17.60
CA TRP A 37 12.60 -11.39 18.24
C TRP A 37 12.80 -11.78 19.71
N ASN A 38 12.07 -11.14 20.63
CA ASN A 38 12.09 -11.51 22.05
C ASN A 38 10.94 -12.50 22.39
N PRO A 39 11.21 -13.76 22.76
CA PRO A 39 10.17 -14.74 23.06
C PRO A 39 9.40 -14.44 24.35
N LYS A 40 9.89 -13.53 25.21
CA LYS A 40 9.25 -13.14 26.47
C LYS A 40 8.21 -12.04 26.28
N GLU A 41 8.30 -11.29 25.18
CA GLU A 41 7.36 -10.22 24.85
C GLU A 41 6.15 -10.75 24.07
N THR A 42 5.02 -10.05 24.19
CA THR A 42 3.85 -10.32 23.36
C THR A 42 4.12 -9.92 21.91
N LEU A 43 3.31 -10.43 20.97
CA LEU A 43 3.43 -10.09 19.56
C LEU A 43 3.31 -8.58 19.32
N THR A 44 2.33 -7.93 19.95
CA THR A 44 2.13 -6.47 19.84
C THR A 44 3.30 -5.67 20.38
N GLN A 45 3.89 -6.08 21.50
CA GLN A 45 5.06 -5.41 22.10
C GLN A 45 6.30 -5.56 21.22
N ASN A 46 6.59 -6.77 20.72
CA ASN A 46 7.72 -7.00 19.82
C ASN A 46 7.60 -6.15 18.55
N TYR A 47 6.43 -6.14 17.90
CA TYR A 47 6.22 -5.36 16.68
C TYR A 47 6.40 -3.86 16.95
N ARG A 48 5.85 -3.36 18.06
CA ARG A 48 6.07 -1.96 18.50
C ARG A 48 7.56 -1.66 18.69
N ARG A 49 8.31 -2.54 19.35
CA ARG A 49 9.77 -2.38 19.54
C ARG A 49 10.55 -2.43 18.22
N LEU A 50 10.12 -3.26 17.28
CA LEU A 50 10.69 -3.32 15.94
C LEU A 50 10.30 -2.10 15.08
N GLY A 51 9.36 -1.25 15.51
CA GLY A 51 8.84 -0.16 14.68
C GLY A 51 7.84 -0.63 13.61
N LEU A 52 7.31 -1.85 13.74
CA LEU A 52 6.31 -2.43 12.84
C LEU A 52 4.91 -2.34 13.46
N THR A 53 3.89 -2.19 12.62
CA THR A 53 2.49 -2.23 13.07
C THR A 53 2.03 -3.68 13.24
N SER A 54 1.43 -4.02 14.39
CA SER A 54 0.89 -5.38 14.62
C SER A 54 -0.50 -5.59 14.02
N ARG A 55 -1.29 -4.51 13.89
CA ARG A 55 -2.62 -4.46 13.29
C ARG A 55 -2.73 -3.21 12.44
N LEU A 56 -3.44 -3.31 11.31
CA LEU A 56 -3.67 -2.19 10.41
C LEU A 56 -4.80 -1.28 10.89
N ASN A 57 -5.89 -1.87 11.36
CA ASN A 57 -7.07 -1.15 11.84
C ASN A 57 -6.99 -0.84 13.35
N HIS A 58 -7.92 -0.03 13.84
CA HIS A 58 -8.09 0.22 15.27
C HIS A 58 -8.23 -1.09 16.05
N THR A 59 -7.57 -1.15 17.19
CA THR A 59 -7.68 -2.29 18.10
C THR A 59 -8.86 -2.08 19.04
N THR A 60 -9.74 -3.07 19.16
CA THR A 60 -10.81 -3.06 20.15
C THR A 60 -10.21 -3.23 21.56
N GLY A 61 -10.69 -2.43 22.52
CA GLY A 61 -10.27 -2.47 23.92
C GLY A 61 -9.01 -1.67 24.22
N GLY A 62 -8.54 -1.75 25.48
CA GLY A 62 -7.39 -0.98 25.94
C GLY A 62 -6.04 -1.52 25.44
N LEU A 63 -5.15 -0.60 25.06
CA LEU A 63 -3.74 -0.89 24.81
C LEU A 63 -2.92 -0.77 26.10
N GLN A 64 -1.91 -1.63 26.25
CA GLN A 64 -0.90 -1.42 27.28
C GLN A 64 -0.07 -0.18 26.95
N LYS A 65 -0.24 0.84 27.78
CA LYS A 65 0.59 2.05 27.81
C LYS A 65 1.90 1.73 28.53
N THR A 66 3.02 1.91 27.85
CA THR A 66 4.35 1.90 28.46
C THR A 66 4.63 3.25 29.12
N ALA A 67 5.56 3.33 30.06
CA ALA A 67 5.91 4.59 30.74
C ALA A 67 6.23 5.73 29.75
N ALA A 68 6.95 5.41 28.66
CA ALA A 68 7.24 6.36 27.59
C ALA A 68 6.01 6.84 26.77
N SER A 69 4.88 6.14 26.88
CA SER A 69 3.62 6.47 26.21
C SER A 69 2.61 7.13 27.16
N LEU A 70 2.93 7.22 28.45
CA LEU A 70 2.12 8.00 29.38
C LEU A 70 2.48 9.47 29.20
N PRO A 71 1.47 10.35 29.07
CA PRO A 71 1.74 11.78 29.11
C PRO A 71 2.36 12.13 30.47
N GLU A 72 3.42 12.93 30.44
CA GLU A 72 3.99 13.51 31.65
C GLU A 72 2.89 14.29 32.41
N PRO A 73 2.85 14.22 33.74
CA PRO A 73 1.82 14.89 34.52
C PRO A 73 1.92 16.41 34.30
N GLY A 74 0.95 16.97 33.56
CA GLY A 74 0.89 18.39 33.20
C GLY A 74 1.03 18.69 31.70
N ALA A 75 1.30 17.69 30.85
CA ALA A 75 1.29 17.88 29.41
C ALA A 75 -0.16 18.00 28.90
N ILE A 76 -0.52 19.19 28.40
CA ILE A 76 -1.74 19.43 27.63
C ILE A 76 -1.61 18.61 26.35
N GLN A 77 -2.45 17.58 26.20
CA GLN A 77 -2.53 16.85 24.93
C GLN A 77 -3.16 17.80 23.91
N PRO A 78 -2.71 17.84 22.65
CA PRO A 78 -3.60 18.32 21.60
C PRO A 78 -4.79 17.37 21.63
N GLU A 79 -5.91 17.83 22.15
CA GLU A 79 -7.18 17.14 22.01
C GLU A 79 -7.45 17.06 20.50
N ASP A 80 -7.09 15.92 19.89
CA ASP A 80 -7.73 15.48 18.67
C ASP A 80 -9.22 15.45 18.99
N ALA A 81 -9.91 16.52 18.58
CA ALA A 81 -11.28 16.79 18.97
C ALA A 81 -12.10 15.53 18.74
N ASP A 82 -12.71 15.02 19.80
CA ASP A 82 -13.60 13.86 19.72
C ASP A 82 -14.58 14.15 18.58
N PRO A 83 -14.61 13.35 17.49
CA PRO A 83 -15.39 13.69 16.28
C PRO A 83 -16.91 13.69 16.54
N LEU A 84 -17.32 13.37 17.76
CA LEU A 84 -18.69 13.36 18.28
C LEU A 84 -18.95 14.45 19.33
N ALA A 85 -17.96 15.30 19.66
CA ALA A 85 -18.15 16.42 20.58
C ALA A 85 -18.88 17.56 19.88
N ILE A 86 -20.20 17.68 20.16
CA ILE A 86 -21.00 18.83 19.74
C ILE A 86 -20.59 20.02 20.60
N ASN A 87 -19.68 20.86 20.10
CA ASN A 87 -19.40 22.15 20.70
C ASN A 87 -20.60 23.08 20.45
N PRO A 88 -21.32 23.55 21.50
CA PRO A 88 -22.42 24.49 21.31
C PRO A 88 -21.84 25.87 20.99
N ARG A 89 -21.42 26.09 19.74
CA ARG A 89 -21.14 27.44 19.24
C ARG A 89 -22.49 28.14 19.07
N THR A 90 -22.86 28.92 20.08
CA THR A 90 -23.86 29.98 19.91
C THR A 90 -23.33 30.94 18.85
N ALA A 91 -24.05 31.06 17.73
CA ALA A 91 -23.75 32.05 16.70
C ALA A 91 -23.95 33.46 17.29
N THR A 92 -22.86 34.05 17.78
CA THR A 92 -22.86 35.42 18.31
C THR A 92 -21.83 36.25 17.55
N ALA A 93 -22.04 36.37 16.24
CA ALA A 93 -21.40 37.38 15.40
C ALA A 93 -22.30 37.60 14.18
N VAL A 94 -23.11 38.66 14.20
CA VAL A 94 -23.73 39.16 12.98
C VAL A 94 -22.60 39.86 12.22
N ASN A 95 -22.07 39.21 11.19
CA ASN A 95 -21.10 39.82 10.30
C ASN A 95 -21.81 40.96 9.54
N THR A 96 -21.52 42.21 9.90
CA THR A 96 -21.97 43.38 9.13
C THR A 96 -20.94 43.65 8.05
N SER A 97 -21.38 43.70 6.78
CA SER A 97 -20.52 43.97 5.64
C SER A 97 -20.79 45.36 5.07
N GLU A 98 -19.72 46.05 4.69
CA GLU A 98 -19.78 47.32 3.98
C GLU A 98 -19.74 47.05 2.47
N ILE A 99 -20.61 47.72 1.70
CA ILE A 99 -20.69 47.58 0.24
C ILE A 99 -20.58 48.95 -0.41
N ARG A 100 -19.77 49.06 -1.47
CA ARG A 100 -19.65 50.30 -2.26
C ARG A 100 -20.73 50.38 -3.33
N ILE A 101 -21.45 51.51 -3.34
CA ILE A 101 -22.59 51.76 -4.20
C ILE A 101 -22.39 53.09 -4.95
N GLU A 102 -22.61 53.09 -6.26
CA GLU A 102 -22.71 54.32 -7.05
C GLU A 102 -24.17 54.79 -7.12
N ARG A 103 -24.38 56.07 -6.78
CA ARG A 103 -25.71 56.71 -6.76
C ARG A 103 -25.76 57.86 -7.75
N ASP A 104 -26.92 58.04 -8.36
CA ASP A 104 -27.21 59.15 -9.26
C ASP A 104 -27.23 60.48 -8.47
N PRO A 105 -26.46 61.51 -8.85
CA PRO A 105 -26.29 62.73 -8.05
C PRO A 105 -27.56 63.57 -7.85
N GLU A 106 -28.55 63.49 -8.75
CA GLU A 106 -29.76 64.33 -8.63
C GLU A 106 -30.92 63.63 -7.93
N THR A 107 -31.06 62.31 -8.11
CA THR A 107 -32.22 61.55 -7.61
C THR A 107 -31.90 60.66 -6.41
N GLY A 108 -30.62 60.40 -6.14
CA GLY A 108 -30.16 59.53 -5.05
C GLY A 108 -30.50 58.05 -5.23
N ALA A 109 -31.05 57.66 -6.39
CA ALA A 109 -31.33 56.27 -6.72
C ALA A 109 -30.04 55.48 -6.93
N ILE A 110 -30.06 54.21 -6.52
CA ILE A 110 -28.91 53.30 -6.64
C ILE A 110 -28.81 52.81 -8.09
N LEU A 111 -27.71 53.13 -8.77
CA LEU A 111 -27.48 52.72 -10.16
C LEU A 111 -26.70 51.40 -10.24
N ARG A 112 -25.67 51.22 -9.41
CA ARG A 112 -24.83 50.01 -9.46
C ARG A 112 -24.16 49.70 -8.12
N VAL A 113 -24.11 48.41 -7.79
CA VAL A 113 -23.33 47.84 -6.68
C VAL A 113 -22.06 47.22 -7.27
N LEU A 114 -20.88 47.60 -6.76
CA LEU A 114 -19.59 47.30 -7.40
C LEU A 114 -18.93 45.98 -6.94
N ASP A 115 -19.30 45.46 -5.76
CA ASP A 115 -18.74 44.23 -5.22
C ASP A 115 -19.76 43.08 -5.34
N GLU A 116 -19.67 42.31 -6.43
CA GLU A 116 -20.46 41.09 -6.62
C GLU A 116 -19.80 39.93 -5.87
N LYS A 117 -20.33 39.56 -4.72
CA LYS A 117 -20.10 38.21 -4.17
C LYS A 117 -20.98 37.23 -4.94
N THR A 118 -20.48 36.01 -5.13
CA THR A 118 -21.24 34.88 -5.67
C THR A 118 -22.59 34.77 -4.95
N ASP A 119 -23.67 34.66 -5.73
CA ASP A 119 -25.04 34.64 -5.21
C ASP A 119 -25.23 33.45 -4.26
N ASN A 120 -25.10 33.68 -2.95
CA ASN A 120 -25.51 32.72 -1.91
C ASN A 120 -26.78 33.23 -1.21
N PRO A 121 -27.94 33.25 -1.90
CA PRO A 121 -29.17 33.84 -1.38
C PRO A 121 -29.76 33.10 -0.18
N LEU A 122 -29.32 31.86 0.07
CA LEU A 122 -29.78 31.04 1.21
C LEU A 122 -28.78 31.01 2.38
N ASN A 123 -27.64 31.72 2.25
CA ASN A 123 -26.53 31.71 3.21
C ASN A 123 -26.11 30.28 3.59
N ASP A 124 -26.03 29.41 2.59
CA ASP A 124 -25.63 28.01 2.78
C ASP A 124 -24.11 27.95 3.00
N PRO A 125 -23.63 27.42 4.15
CA PRO A 125 -22.19 27.33 4.44
C PRO A 125 -21.41 26.42 3.48
N LEU A 126 -22.08 25.60 2.65
CA LEU A 126 -21.41 24.72 1.69
C LEU A 126 -21.06 25.41 0.36
N ASN A 127 -21.65 26.57 0.04
CA ASN A 127 -21.45 27.24 -1.24
C ASN A 127 -20.00 27.72 -1.47
N ASP A 128 -19.24 27.93 -0.40
CA ASP A 128 -17.82 28.35 -0.47
C ASP A 128 -16.86 27.15 -0.60
N LEU A 129 -17.34 25.91 -0.49
CA LEU A 129 -16.51 24.69 -0.47
C LEU A 129 -16.50 23.94 -1.83
N ASP A 130 -17.38 24.25 -2.76
CA ASP A 130 -17.52 23.46 -3.99
C ASP A 130 -16.32 23.62 -4.96
N ASP A 131 -15.57 24.73 -4.87
CA ASP A 131 -14.43 25.01 -5.77
C ASP A 131 -13.09 24.41 -5.29
N GLU A 132 -12.96 24.02 -4.02
CA GLU A 132 -11.66 23.57 -3.44
C GLU A 132 -11.58 22.04 -3.21
N TYR A 133 -12.70 21.31 -3.32
CA TYR A 133 -12.82 19.91 -2.89
C TYR A 133 -13.14 18.88 -3.98
N MET A 134 -12.69 19.10 -5.23
CA MET A 134 -12.47 17.97 -6.17
C MET A 134 -11.23 17.16 -5.77
N ILE A 135 -11.20 16.69 -4.51
CA ILE A 135 -10.17 15.81 -3.96
C ILE A 135 -10.50 14.40 -4.42
N ASP A 136 -9.61 13.87 -5.26
CA ASP A 136 -9.61 12.52 -5.82
C ASP A 136 -10.12 11.48 -4.80
N SER A 137 -11.24 10.80 -5.07
CA SER A 137 -11.92 9.89 -4.14
C SER A 137 -11.02 8.75 -3.61
N GLN A 138 -9.86 8.54 -4.23
CA GLN A 138 -8.83 7.61 -3.79
C GLN A 138 -8.05 8.12 -2.55
N ALA A 139 -7.89 9.43 -2.36
CA ALA A 139 -7.16 10.01 -1.23
C ALA A 139 -7.92 9.86 0.10
N LEU A 140 -9.25 10.00 0.08
CA LEU A 140 -10.12 9.80 1.25
C LEU A 140 -10.12 8.33 1.75
N MET A 141 -9.82 7.35 0.89
CA MET A 141 -9.76 5.93 1.29
C MET A 141 -8.48 5.56 2.06
N PHE A 142 -7.43 6.38 2.00
CA PHE A 142 -6.15 6.13 2.70
C PHE A 142 -5.87 7.11 3.85
N SER A 143 -6.82 8.00 4.17
CA SER A 143 -6.72 9.00 5.24
C SER A 143 -6.48 8.41 6.65
N ASN A 144 -6.70 7.12 6.88
CA ASN A 144 -6.53 6.48 8.18
C ASN A 144 -5.15 5.81 8.39
N VAL A 145 -4.23 5.90 7.43
CA VAL A 145 -2.85 5.47 7.65
C VAL A 145 -2.07 6.67 8.18
N PRO A 146 -1.65 6.69 9.46
CA PRO A 146 -0.81 7.78 9.95
C PRO A 146 0.52 7.76 9.18
N THR A 147 0.75 8.78 8.35
CA THR A 147 2.06 9.02 7.74
C THR A 147 3.02 9.41 8.86
N ARG A 148 3.94 8.50 9.19
CA ARG A 148 5.01 8.79 10.15
C ARG A 148 6.12 9.54 9.45
N ASP A 149 5.87 10.81 9.15
CA ASP A 149 6.90 11.71 8.67
C ASP A 149 7.75 12.15 9.87
N GLY A 150 8.90 11.49 10.08
CA GLY A 150 9.95 12.00 10.97
C GLY A 150 10.25 11.23 12.26
N GLU A 151 9.73 10.01 12.48
CA GLU A 151 10.26 9.14 13.54
C GLU A 151 11.55 8.44 13.08
N GLU A 152 12.58 8.42 13.93
CA GLU A 152 13.83 7.65 13.70
C GLU A 152 13.48 6.18 13.37
N THR A 153 13.76 5.75 12.14
CA THR A 153 13.50 4.37 11.73
C THR A 153 14.40 3.44 12.51
N THR A 154 13.81 2.40 13.12
CA THR A 154 14.60 1.40 13.85
C THR A 154 15.58 0.72 12.90
N GLU A 155 16.74 0.28 13.41
CA GLU A 155 17.73 -0.45 12.61
C GLU A 155 17.12 -1.65 11.86
N THR A 156 16.11 -2.29 12.48
CA THR A 156 15.40 -3.41 11.88
C THR A 156 14.53 -3.03 10.70
N VAL A 157 13.86 -1.87 10.75
CA VAL A 157 13.05 -1.35 9.64
C VAL A 157 13.96 -0.96 8.50
N ARG A 158 15.05 -0.23 8.78
CA ARG A 158 16.05 0.12 7.77
C ARG A 158 16.62 -1.10 7.04
N ALA A 159 16.97 -2.17 7.77
CA ALA A 159 17.46 -3.42 7.16
C ALA A 159 16.38 -4.14 6.32
N LEU A 160 15.10 -4.03 6.70
CA LEU A 160 13.98 -4.59 5.93
C LEU A 160 13.73 -3.79 4.66
N GLU A 161 13.81 -2.46 4.73
CA GLU A 161 13.68 -1.55 3.59
C GLU A 161 14.82 -1.77 2.60
N GLU A 162 16.06 -1.88 3.08
CA GLU A 162 17.21 -2.21 2.22
C GLU A 162 17.01 -3.55 1.51
N LYS A 163 16.55 -4.57 2.22
CA LYS A 163 16.23 -5.87 1.63
C LYS A 163 15.06 -5.83 0.65
N ALA A 164 14.08 -4.95 0.85
CA ALA A 164 13.00 -4.75 -0.10
C ALA A 164 13.50 -4.00 -1.35
N ALA A 165 14.34 -2.99 -1.15
CA ALA A 165 14.97 -2.18 -2.20
C ALA A 165 16.00 -2.99 -3.02
N SER A 166 16.56 -4.06 -2.46
CA SER A 166 17.53 -4.94 -3.15
C SER A 166 16.97 -5.58 -4.43
N GLY A 167 15.64 -5.52 -4.64
CA GLY A 167 15.04 -5.64 -5.97
C GLY A 167 15.42 -6.92 -6.70
N VAL A 168 15.22 -8.09 -6.08
CA VAL A 168 15.46 -9.38 -6.73
C VAL A 168 14.54 -9.50 -7.95
N ARG A 169 15.06 -9.13 -9.12
CA ARG A 169 14.32 -9.19 -10.38
C ARG A 169 14.24 -10.65 -10.81
N LYS A 170 13.03 -11.11 -11.14
CA LYS A 170 12.86 -12.41 -11.80
C LYS A 170 13.67 -12.40 -13.08
N ALA A 171 14.41 -13.48 -13.34
CA ALA A 171 15.16 -13.62 -14.57
C ALA A 171 14.20 -13.41 -15.77
N PRO A 172 14.61 -12.63 -16.79
CA PRO A 172 13.77 -12.41 -17.95
C PRO A 172 13.48 -13.73 -18.66
N ARG A 173 12.28 -13.86 -19.23
CA ARG A 173 11.91 -15.07 -19.99
C ARG A 173 12.80 -15.21 -21.21
N LYS A 174 13.50 -16.34 -21.31
CA LYS A 174 14.35 -16.73 -22.44
C LYS A 174 13.58 -17.63 -23.42
N LEU A 175 13.93 -17.58 -24.70
CA LEU A 175 13.51 -18.58 -25.69
C LEU A 175 14.14 -19.94 -25.35
N SER A 176 13.44 -21.02 -25.71
CA SER A 176 14.01 -22.37 -25.67
C SER A 176 15.08 -22.54 -26.74
N GLN A 177 16.03 -23.46 -26.53
CA GLN A 177 17.14 -23.71 -27.46
C GLN A 177 16.65 -24.05 -28.88
N ARG A 178 15.65 -24.93 -28.99
CA ARG A 178 15.09 -25.33 -30.29
C ARG A 178 14.33 -24.19 -30.97
N GLU A 179 13.71 -23.31 -30.19
CA GLU A 179 13.06 -22.11 -30.73
C GLU A 179 14.11 -21.12 -31.25
N SER A 180 15.24 -20.95 -30.55
CA SER A 180 16.32 -20.07 -31.00
C SER A 180 16.97 -20.56 -32.30
N GLU A 181 17.21 -21.87 -32.43
CA GLU A 181 17.72 -22.46 -33.68
C GLU A 181 16.73 -22.33 -34.82
N TRP A 182 15.44 -22.54 -34.54
CA TRP A 182 14.38 -22.40 -35.53
C TRP A 182 14.25 -20.96 -36.05
N VAL A 183 14.24 -19.98 -35.15
CA VAL A 183 14.21 -18.55 -35.51
C VAL A 183 15.50 -18.15 -36.23
N ALA A 184 16.66 -18.68 -35.82
CA ALA A 184 17.92 -18.44 -36.50
C ALA A 184 17.88 -18.90 -37.97
N LYS A 185 17.33 -20.08 -38.26
CA LYS A 185 17.15 -20.58 -39.64
C LYS A 185 16.21 -19.69 -40.47
N LEU A 186 15.15 -19.15 -39.85
CA LEU A 186 14.26 -18.20 -40.53
C LEU A 186 14.97 -16.90 -40.90
N VAL A 187 15.76 -16.36 -39.96
CA VAL A 187 16.56 -15.14 -40.17
C VAL A 187 17.67 -15.37 -41.20
N GLU A 188 18.33 -16.53 -41.18
CA GLU A 188 19.37 -16.88 -42.17
C GLU A 188 18.82 -16.94 -43.60
N ARG A 189 17.59 -17.42 -43.78
CA ARG A 189 16.98 -17.57 -45.11
C ARG A 189 16.32 -16.29 -45.63
N HIS A 190 15.65 -15.52 -44.78
CA HIS A 190 14.82 -14.39 -45.18
C HIS A 190 15.32 -13.03 -44.68
N GLY A 191 16.42 -12.99 -43.92
CA GLY A 191 16.99 -11.75 -43.38
C GLY A 191 16.01 -11.05 -42.44
N ASP A 192 15.63 -9.82 -42.78
CA ASP A 192 14.69 -8.99 -42.02
C ASP A 192 13.26 -8.97 -42.61
N ASP A 193 13.01 -9.74 -43.67
CA ASP A 193 11.71 -9.76 -44.36
C ASP A 193 10.70 -10.68 -43.64
N TYR A 194 10.07 -10.16 -42.59
CA TYR A 194 9.09 -10.90 -41.79
C TYR A 194 7.89 -11.41 -42.62
N ARG A 195 7.49 -10.69 -43.66
CA ARG A 195 6.42 -11.14 -44.59
C ARG A 195 6.81 -12.37 -45.41
N ALA A 196 8.10 -12.51 -45.73
CA ALA A 196 8.60 -13.70 -46.42
C ALA A 196 8.71 -14.88 -45.44
N MET A 197 9.14 -14.61 -44.19
CA MET A 197 9.19 -15.63 -43.14
C MET A 197 7.82 -16.22 -42.79
N THR A 198 6.76 -15.39 -42.74
CA THR A 198 5.41 -15.88 -42.44
C THR A 198 4.88 -16.79 -43.55
N ARG A 199 5.20 -16.47 -44.82
CA ARG A 199 4.79 -17.22 -46.00
C ARG A 199 5.61 -18.49 -46.26
N ASP A 200 6.73 -18.68 -45.57
CA ASP A 200 7.55 -19.89 -45.72
C ASP A 200 6.89 -21.10 -45.05
N MET A 201 6.14 -21.89 -45.82
CA MET A 201 5.45 -23.07 -45.33
C MET A 201 6.39 -24.18 -44.81
N LYS A 202 7.66 -24.19 -45.24
CA LYS A 202 8.63 -25.22 -44.83
C LYS A 202 9.28 -24.86 -43.50
N LEU A 203 9.76 -23.62 -43.38
CA LEU A 203 10.42 -23.16 -42.17
C LEU A 203 9.44 -22.64 -41.12
N ASN A 204 8.24 -22.17 -41.46
CA ASN A 204 7.20 -21.77 -40.51
C ASN A 204 6.00 -22.74 -40.54
N PRO A 205 6.19 -24.01 -40.15
CA PRO A 205 5.12 -25.02 -40.22
C PRO A 205 3.94 -24.68 -39.31
N PHE A 206 4.19 -23.94 -38.23
CA PHE A 206 3.17 -23.53 -37.26
C PHE A 206 2.46 -22.23 -37.64
N GLN A 207 2.72 -21.67 -38.83
CA GLN A 207 2.04 -20.48 -39.34
C GLN A 207 2.08 -19.30 -38.34
N ASN A 208 3.21 -19.10 -37.66
CA ASN A 208 3.37 -17.98 -36.73
C ASN A 208 3.13 -16.66 -37.46
N THR A 209 2.46 -15.74 -36.79
CA THR A 209 2.15 -14.42 -37.34
C THR A 209 3.39 -13.53 -37.41
N GLU A 210 3.33 -12.47 -38.23
CA GLU A 210 4.45 -11.52 -38.41
C GLU A 210 4.90 -10.92 -37.07
N GLY A 211 3.94 -10.54 -36.22
CA GLY A 211 4.21 -9.97 -34.91
C GLY A 211 4.88 -10.94 -33.94
N GLU A 212 4.53 -12.22 -33.99
CA GLU A 212 5.16 -13.26 -33.16
C GLU A 212 6.60 -13.52 -33.60
N LEU A 213 6.84 -13.61 -34.91
CA LEU A 213 8.19 -13.74 -35.46
C LEU A 213 9.06 -12.54 -35.08
N LYS A 214 8.54 -11.32 -35.20
CA LYS A 214 9.24 -10.10 -34.77
C LYS A 214 9.62 -10.13 -33.28
N ARG A 215 8.70 -10.56 -32.41
CA ARG A 215 8.98 -10.71 -30.96
C ARG A 215 10.03 -11.78 -30.69
N LYS A 216 9.99 -12.91 -31.40
CA LYS A 216 10.94 -14.01 -31.25
C LYS A 216 12.34 -13.65 -31.75
N VAL A 217 12.44 -12.99 -32.91
CA VAL A 217 13.70 -12.45 -33.45
C VAL A 217 14.29 -11.42 -32.50
N LYS A 218 13.50 -10.47 -32.00
CA LYS A 218 13.96 -9.49 -31.00
C LYS A 218 14.56 -10.17 -29.77
N LYS A 219 13.86 -11.17 -29.20
CA LYS A 219 14.37 -11.95 -28.06
C LYS A 219 15.64 -12.74 -28.40
N LEU A 220 15.74 -13.30 -29.60
CA LEU A 220 16.94 -14.00 -30.05
C LEU A 220 18.14 -13.06 -30.12
N MET A 221 17.95 -11.84 -30.63
CA MET A 221 19.01 -10.83 -30.67
C MET A 221 19.41 -10.39 -29.26
N GLU A 222 18.46 -10.16 -28.36
CA GLU A 222 18.74 -9.87 -26.94
C GLU A 222 19.52 -11.01 -26.26
N GLN A 223 19.17 -12.27 -26.55
CA GLN A 223 19.90 -13.45 -26.04
C GLN A 223 21.33 -13.53 -26.58
N ARG A 224 21.52 -13.29 -27.89
CA ARG A 224 22.84 -13.31 -28.54
C ARG A 224 23.73 -12.17 -28.04
N ALA A 225 23.19 -10.97 -27.90
CA ALA A 225 23.90 -9.84 -27.32
C ALA A 225 24.36 -10.16 -25.90
N LYS A 226 23.48 -10.79 -25.09
CA LYS A 226 23.81 -11.16 -23.72
C LYS A 226 24.82 -12.31 -23.61
N SER A 227 24.79 -13.30 -24.50
CA SER A 227 25.80 -14.37 -24.52
C SER A 227 27.16 -13.85 -24.97
N GLY A 228 27.20 -12.97 -25.98
CA GLY A 228 28.46 -12.36 -26.44
C GLY A 228 29.14 -11.50 -25.38
N THR A 229 28.37 -10.83 -24.51
CA THR A 229 28.92 -10.08 -23.36
C THR A 229 29.37 -10.95 -22.19
N ALA A 230 29.05 -12.25 -22.17
CA ALA A 230 29.44 -13.16 -21.10
C ALA A 230 30.71 -13.98 -21.42
N GLU A 231 31.14 -13.98 -22.68
CA GLU A 231 32.35 -14.65 -23.17
C GLU A 231 33.54 -13.70 -23.40
N ALA A 232 33.35 -12.40 -23.16
CA ALA A 232 34.38 -11.36 -23.15
C ALA A 232 34.68 -10.90 -21.72
#